data_AF-A0A838V4C3-F1
#
_entry.id   AF-A0A838V4C3-F1
#
_cell.length_a   1.000
_cell.length_b   1.000
_cell.length_c   1.000
_cell.angle_alpha   90.00
_cell.angle_beta   90.00
_cell.angle_gamma   90.00
#
_symmetry.space_group_name_H-M   'P 1'
#
loop_
_entity.id
_entity.type
_entity.pdbx_description
1 polymer ?
#
loop_
_entity_poly.entity_id
_entity_poly.type
_entity_poly.pdbx_seq_one_letter_code
_entity_poly.pdbx_strand_id
1 'polypeptide(L)'
;TAGLNGVVCSAHEIAAIKAACGPDFLTVVPGVRPTWAPANDQARMMTPAEAQRAGADFLVIGRPITRPPAAIGTPSEAARRILDEIASVVA
;
A
#
# COMPACT_ATOMS: atom_id res chain seq x y z
N THR A 1 24.31 -5.77 14.99
CA THR A 1 23.03 -5.78 14.23
C THR A 1 23.32 -6.17 12.79
N ALA A 2 22.32 -6.64 12.03
CA ALA A 2 22.51 -7.07 10.63
C ALA A 2 22.61 -5.90 9.61
N GLY A 3 22.50 -4.63 10.06
CA GLY A 3 22.71 -3.45 9.20
C GLY A 3 21.59 -3.15 8.18
N LEU A 4 20.39 -3.72 8.35
CA LEU A 4 19.27 -3.53 7.43
C LEU A 4 18.58 -2.18 7.64
N ASN A 5 18.10 -1.56 6.56
CA ASN A 5 17.36 -0.29 6.59
C ASN A 5 15.84 -0.45 6.66
N GLY A 6 15.32 -1.66 6.46
CA GLY A 6 13.88 -1.88 6.38
C GLY A 6 13.51 -3.34 6.16
N VAL A 7 12.20 -3.57 5.95
CA VAL A 7 11.60 -4.90 5.77
C VAL A 7 10.42 -4.86 4.79
N VAL A 8 10.17 -5.99 4.13
CA VAL A 8 8.92 -6.23 3.39
C VAL A 8 7.93 -6.92 4.33
N CYS A 9 6.75 -6.32 4.54
CA CYS A 9 5.79 -6.82 5.54
C CYS A 9 4.33 -6.63 5.10
N SER A 10 3.39 -7.25 5.80
CA SER A 10 1.96 -6.95 5.66
C SER A 10 1.64 -5.56 6.21
N ALA A 11 0.60 -4.94 5.66
CA ALA A 11 0.12 -3.65 6.16
C ALA A 11 -0.34 -3.70 7.63
N HIS A 12 -0.74 -4.87 8.11
CA HIS A 12 -1.18 -5.07 9.51
C HIS A 12 0.00 -5.07 10.51
N GLU A 13 1.23 -5.19 10.03
CA GLU A 13 2.43 -5.32 10.88
C GLU A 13 3.17 -3.98 11.03
N ILE A 14 2.82 -2.96 10.23
CA ILE A 14 3.55 -1.69 10.16
C ILE A 14 3.68 -1.05 11.54
N ALA A 15 2.57 -0.90 12.27
CA ALA A 15 2.59 -0.26 13.59
C ALA A 15 3.51 -0.97 14.58
N ALA A 16 3.48 -2.31 14.60
CA ALA A 16 4.35 -3.12 15.47
C ALA A 16 5.83 -2.99 15.07
N ILE A 17 6.12 -2.99 13.77
CA ILE A 17 7.48 -2.82 13.23
C ILE A 17 8.02 -1.42 13.56
N LYS A 18 7.24 -0.36 13.32
CA LYS A 18 7.65 1.01 13.63
C LYS A 18 7.86 1.21 15.14
N ALA A 19 7.04 0.59 15.99
CA ALA A 19 7.23 0.61 17.44
C ALA A 19 8.52 -0.12 17.89
N ALA A 20 8.88 -1.23 17.24
CA ALA A 20 10.05 -2.03 17.60
C ALA A 20 11.37 -1.53 16.98
N CYS A 21 11.31 -0.98 15.77
CA CYS A 21 12.48 -0.64 14.96
C CYS A 21 12.69 0.87 14.77
N GLY A 22 11.72 1.69 15.19
CA GLY A 22 11.75 3.14 15.06
C GLY A 22 11.05 3.66 13.80
N PRO A 23 10.70 4.96 13.76
CA PRO A 23 9.95 5.56 12.66
C PRO A 23 10.72 5.53 11.33
N ASP A 24 12.05 5.61 11.38
CA ASP A 24 12.92 5.67 10.19
C ASP A 24 13.20 4.29 9.55
N PHE A 25 12.78 3.19 10.21
CA PHE A 25 12.95 1.85 9.65
C PHE A 25 11.93 1.59 8.53
N LEU A 26 12.41 1.39 7.30
CA LEU A 26 11.55 1.38 6.12
C LEU A 26 10.65 0.15 6.06
N THR A 27 9.43 0.35 5.59
CA THR A 27 8.42 -0.67 5.37
C THR A 27 7.98 -0.66 3.91
N VAL A 28 8.15 -1.81 3.25
CA VAL A 28 7.69 -2.04 1.88
C VAL A 28 6.49 -2.97 1.94
N VAL A 29 5.32 -2.48 1.54
CA VAL A 29 4.03 -3.10 1.86
C VAL A 29 3.34 -3.58 0.58
N PRO A 30 3.50 -4.86 0.21
CA PRO A 30 2.74 -5.47 -0.87
C PRO A 30 1.32 -5.84 -0.46
N GLY A 31 0.48 -6.05 -1.47
CA GLY A 31 -0.89 -6.53 -1.28
C GLY A 31 -1.89 -5.46 -0.86
N VAL A 32 -1.54 -4.21 -1.10
CA VAL A 32 -2.43 -3.06 -0.97
C VAL A 32 -3.37 -2.99 -2.17
N ARG A 33 -4.67 -2.80 -1.93
CA ARG A 33 -5.69 -2.74 -2.99
C ARG A 33 -6.74 -1.67 -2.75
N PRO A 34 -7.03 -0.82 -3.75
CA PRO A 34 -8.14 0.11 -3.66
C PRO A 34 -9.48 -0.63 -3.72
N THR A 35 -10.52 -0.04 -3.16
CA THR A 35 -11.86 -0.65 -3.02
C THR A 35 -12.54 -0.99 -4.35
N TRP A 36 -12.18 -0.29 -5.42
CA TRP A 36 -12.68 -0.55 -6.77
C TRP A 36 -11.99 -1.73 -7.48
N ALA A 37 -10.90 -2.26 -6.91
CA ALA A 37 -10.18 -3.39 -7.50
C ALA A 37 -10.81 -4.73 -7.09
N PRO A 38 -10.86 -5.73 -8.00
CA PRO A 38 -11.37 -7.06 -7.66
C PRO A 38 -10.57 -7.74 -6.54
N ALA A 39 -11.28 -8.39 -5.62
CA ALA A 39 -10.73 -9.04 -4.43
C ALA A 39 -9.84 -10.26 -4.73
N ASN A 40 -10.06 -10.92 -5.88
CA ASN A 40 -9.36 -12.12 -6.38
C ASN A 40 -8.77 -13.02 -5.27
N ASP A 41 -7.45 -12.96 -5.05
CA ASP A 41 -6.72 -13.99 -4.27
C ASP A 41 -6.18 -13.49 -2.93
N GLN A 42 -6.63 -12.34 -2.42
CA GLN A 42 -5.95 -11.68 -1.29
C GLN A 42 -6.85 -11.60 -0.05
N ALA A 43 -6.63 -12.49 0.91
CA ALA A 43 -7.50 -12.66 2.09
C ALA A 43 -7.38 -11.55 3.15
N ARG A 44 -6.30 -10.77 3.14
CA ARG A 44 -6.06 -9.66 4.09
C ARG A 44 -5.61 -8.43 3.31
N MET A 45 -6.58 -7.68 2.78
CA MET A 45 -6.34 -6.47 2.00
C MET A 45 -6.49 -5.24 2.88
N MET A 46 -5.61 -4.26 2.65
CA MET A 46 -5.73 -2.92 3.16
C MET A 46 -5.73 -1.96 1.98
N THR A 47 -6.52 -0.90 2.06
CA THR A 47 -6.57 0.14 1.01
C THR A 47 -5.30 0.99 1.02
N PRO A 48 -4.93 1.63 -0.11
CA PRO A 48 -3.85 2.60 -0.14
C PRO A 48 -3.94 3.66 0.97
N ALA A 49 -5.12 4.22 1.19
CA ALA A 49 -5.35 5.19 2.27
C ALA A 49 -5.09 4.62 3.67
N GLU A 50 -5.59 3.41 3.96
CA GLU A 50 -5.37 2.77 5.26
C GLU A 50 -3.90 2.40 5.48
N ALA A 51 -3.21 1.89 4.46
CA ALA A 51 -1.79 1.55 4.56
C ALA A 51 -0.94 2.80 4.79
N GLN A 52 -1.28 3.91 4.14
CA GLN A 52 -0.64 5.20 4.39
C GLN A 52 -0.87 5.66 5.84
N ARG A 53 -2.10 5.60 6.35
CA ARG A 53 -2.43 5.95 7.74
C ARG A 53 -1.70 5.07 8.76
N ALA A 54 -1.46 3.81 8.41
CA ALA A 54 -0.70 2.88 9.26
C ALA A 54 0.81 3.20 9.30
N GLY A 55 1.30 4.12 8.44
CA GLY A 55 2.69 4.56 8.41
C GLY A 55 3.58 3.79 7.43
N ALA A 56 2.99 3.24 6.35
CA ALA A 56 3.77 2.61 5.29
C ALA A 56 4.68 3.63 4.58
N ASP A 57 5.92 3.23 4.27
CA ASP A 57 6.84 4.08 3.49
C ASP A 57 6.70 3.83 1.98
N PHE A 58 6.49 2.57 1.59
CA PHE A 58 6.29 2.18 0.19
C PHE A 58 5.11 1.23 0.05
N LEU A 59 4.23 1.52 -0.91
CA LEU A 59 3.11 0.66 -1.28
C LEU A 59 3.43 -0.07 -2.59
N VAL A 60 3.30 -1.40 -2.60
CA VAL A 60 3.50 -2.21 -3.82
C VAL A 60 2.14 -2.64 -4.36
N ILE A 61 1.69 -1.96 -5.43
CA ILE A 61 0.39 -2.14 -6.06
C ILE A 61 0.58 -2.66 -7.50
N GLY A 62 0.19 -3.91 -7.74
CA GLY A 62 0.36 -4.58 -9.03
C GLY A 62 -0.89 -4.54 -9.91
N ARG A 63 -1.67 -5.64 -9.87
CA ARG A 63 -2.86 -5.85 -10.72
C ARG A 63 -3.84 -4.67 -10.78
N PRO A 64 -4.15 -3.94 -9.68
CA PRO A 64 -5.03 -2.77 -9.77
C PRO A 64 -4.55 -1.70 -10.75
N ILE A 65 -3.23 -1.54 -10.93
CA ILE A 65 -2.63 -0.59 -11.88
C ILE A 65 -2.43 -1.24 -13.24
N THR A 66 -1.82 -2.43 -13.30
CA THR A 66 -1.42 -3.04 -14.58
C THR A 66 -2.57 -3.65 -15.37
N ARG A 67 -3.67 -3.99 -14.69
CA ARG A 67 -4.88 -4.61 -15.26
C ARG A 67 -6.15 -4.05 -14.58
N PRO A 68 -6.42 -2.75 -14.71
CA PRO A 68 -7.57 -2.13 -14.07
C PRO A 68 -8.88 -2.62 -14.70
N PRO A 69 -10.00 -2.59 -13.97
CA PRO A 69 -11.32 -2.79 -14.57
C PRO A 69 -11.58 -1.77 -15.68
N ALA A 70 -12.36 -2.15 -16.70
CA ALA A 70 -12.72 -1.25 -17.80
C ALA A 70 -13.34 0.08 -17.33
N ALA A 71 -14.10 0.06 -16.21
CA ALA A 71 -14.70 1.25 -15.60
C ALA A 71 -13.68 2.26 -15.02
N ILE A 72 -12.45 1.82 -14.76
CA ILE A 72 -11.36 2.69 -14.27
C ILE A 72 -10.56 3.29 -15.42
N GLY A 73 -10.45 2.56 -16.54
CA GLY A 73 -9.78 3.00 -17.77
C GLY A 73 -8.38 2.43 -17.92
N THR A 74 -7.40 3.30 -18.14
CA THR A 74 -6.00 2.97 -18.40
C THR A 74 -5.19 2.78 -17.11
N PRO A 75 -4.01 2.13 -17.19
CA PRO A 75 -3.08 2.05 -16.04
C PRO A 75 -2.72 3.41 -15.43
N SER A 76 -2.59 4.45 -16.25
CA SER A 76 -2.28 5.80 -15.77
C SER A 76 -3.45 6.44 -15.03
N GLU A 77 -4.70 6.19 -15.45
CA GLU A 77 -5.89 6.62 -14.72
C GLU A 77 -6.07 5.85 -13.41
N ALA A 78 -5.79 4.55 -13.41
CA ALA A 78 -5.79 3.73 -12.20
C ALA A 78 -4.75 4.22 -11.18
N ALA A 79 -3.51 4.47 -11.62
CA ALA A 79 -2.45 5.02 -10.78
C ALA A 79 -2.83 6.41 -10.22
N ARG A 80 -3.40 7.28 -11.05
CA ARG A 80 -3.85 8.61 -10.62
C ARG A 80 -4.93 8.55 -9.56
N ARG A 81 -5.93 7.67 -9.72
CA ARG A 81 -6.97 7.47 -8.68
C ARG A 81 -6.40 6.99 -7.35
N ILE A 82 -5.38 6.12 -7.38
CA ILE A 82 -4.69 5.66 -6.16
C ILE A 82 -3.92 6.81 -5.53
N LEU A 83 -3.24 7.64 -6.32
CA LEU A 83 -2.55 8.83 -5.82
C LEU A 83 -3.53 9.81 -5.19
N ASP A 84 -4.69 10.04 -5.80
CA ASP A 84 -5.75 10.90 -5.24
C ASP A 84 -6.26 10.34 -3.90
N GLU A 85 -6.44 9.02 -3.80
CA GLU A 85 -6.82 8.34 -2.55
C GLU A 85 -5.77 8.55 -1.45
N ILE A 86 -4.49 8.35 -1.75
CA ILE A 86 -3.38 8.55 -0.80
C ILE A 86 -3.28 10.03 -0.40
N ALA A 87 -3.38 10.95 -1.36
CA ALA A 87 -3.31 12.39 -1.09
C ALA A 87 -4.44 12.86 -0.16
N SER A 88 -5.62 12.23 -0.22
CA SER A 88 -6.75 12.58 0.64
C SER A 88 -6.52 12.33 2.14
N VAL A 89 -5.46 11.60 2.52
CA VAL A 89 -5.15 11.24 3.92
C VAL A 89 -3.84 11.82 4.44
N VAL A 90 -3.14 12.60 3.62
CA VAL A 90 -1.84 13.23 3.95
C VAL A 90 -2.00 14.71 4.30
N ALA A 91 -3.24 15.24 4.29
CA ALA A 91 -3.57 16.61 4.65
C ALA A 91 -3.66 16.83 6.18
#